data_AF-A0A3E4Q0J4-F1
#
_entry.id   AF-A0A3E4Q0J4-F1
#
_cell.length_a   1.000
_cell.length_b   1.000
_cell.length_c   1.000
_cell.angle_alpha   90.00
_cell.angle_beta   90.00
_cell.angle_gamma   90.00
#
_symmetry.space_group_name_H-M   'P 1'
#
loop_
_entity.id
_entity.type
_entity.pdbx_description
1 polymer ?
#
loop_
_entity_poly.entity_id
_entity_poly.type
_entity_poly.pdbx_seq_one_letter_code
_entity_poly.pdbx_strand_id
1 'polypeptide(L)' 'MANKTRNERLEIKLTEEEKALFEEKRKLSKCRNMSHFIRKCVLEKEIYQVDLEPFRDLQVFPC' A
#
# COMPACT_ATOMS: atom_id res chain seq x y z
N MET A 1 6.73 23.94 22.21
CA MET A 1 6.11 23.32 21.02
C MET A 1 7.25 22.90 20.09
N ALA A 2 7.50 21.61 19.95
CA ALA A 2 8.57 21.14 19.06
C ALA A 2 8.10 21.30 17.61
N ASN A 3 8.95 21.90 16.77
CA ASN A 3 8.72 21.94 15.32
C ASN A 3 8.62 20.50 14.82
N LYS A 4 7.41 20.10 14.40
CA LYS A 4 7.22 18.83 13.70
C LYS A 4 7.86 18.99 12.31
N THR A 5 8.65 18.01 11.89
CA THR A 5 9.33 18.03 10.59
C THR A 5 8.41 17.63 9.43
N ARG A 6 7.24 17.05 9.71
CA ARG A 6 6.27 16.56 8.72
C ARG A 6 5.01 17.44 8.76
N ASN A 7 5.00 18.49 7.95
CA ASN A 7 3.94 19.51 7.93
C ASN A 7 2.88 19.26 6.85
N GLU A 8 3.21 18.51 5.80
CA GLU A 8 2.28 18.18 4.72
C GLU A 8 1.23 17.16 5.18
N ARG A 9 -0.04 17.41 4.82
CA ARG A 9 -1.19 16.56 5.17
C ARG A 9 -1.65 15.78 3.95
N LEU A 10 -1.76 14.46 4.11
CA LEU A 10 -2.36 13.55 3.13
C LEU A 10 -3.70 13.07 3.67
N GLU A 11 -4.77 13.22 2.89
CA GLU A 11 -6.09 12.68 3.20
C GLU A 11 -6.49 11.62 2.18
N ILE A 12 -7.05 10.52 2.66
CA ILE A 12 -7.51 9.40 1.84
C ILE A 12 -8.94 9.10 2.27
N LYS A 13 -9.86 9.13 1.30
CA LYS A 13 -11.25 8.68 1.51
C LYS A 13 -11.32 7.20 1.17
N LEU A 14 -11.97 6.43 2.05
CA LEU A 14 -12.08 4.98 1.95
C LEU A 14 -13.53 4.58 2.15
N THR A 15 -13.92 3.46 1.54
CA THR A 15 -15.13 2.74 1.92
C THR A 15 -14.94 2.07 3.30
N GLU A 16 -16.02 1.58 3.89
CA GLU A 16 -15.94 0.86 5.17
C GLU A 16 -15.11 -0.43 5.06
N GLU A 17 -15.25 -1.14 3.93
CA GLU A 17 -14.53 -2.37 3.62
C GLU A 17 -13.02 -2.11 3.51
N GLU A 18 -12.63 -1.07 2.76
CA GLU A 18 -11.23 -0.68 2.64
C GLU A 18 -10.65 -0.25 4.00
N LYS A 19 -11.40 0.51 4.78
CA LYS A 19 -10.97 0.93 6.12
C LYS A 19 -10.74 -0.27 7.05
N ALA A 20 -11.59 -1.29 6.98
CA ALA A 20 -11.41 -2.53 7.75
C ALA A 20 -10.11 -3.25 7.35
N LEU A 21 -9.85 -3.35 6.04
CA LEU A 21 -8.63 -3.96 5.51
C LEU A 21 -7.37 -3.22 5.97
N PHE A 22 -7.38 -1.89 5.96
CA PHE A 22 -6.26 -1.08 6.45
C PHE A 22 -5.98 -1.36 7.94
N GLU A 23 -7.02 -1.48 8.76
CA GLU A 23 -6.88 -1.72 10.19
C GLU A 23 -6.37 -3.12 10.50
N GLU A 24 -6.83 -4.13 9.76
CA GLU A 24 -6.29 -5.50 9.86
C GLU A 24 -4.81 -5.54 9.47
N LYS A 25 -4.45 -4.97 8.31
CA LYS A 25 -3.05 -4.91 7.85
C LYS A 25 -2.16 -4.12 8.80
N ARG A 26 -2.68 -3.04 9.42
CA ARG A 26 -1.98 -2.29 10.47
C ARG A 26 -1.64 -3.19 11.66
N LYS A 27 -2.62 -3.96 12.15
CA LYS A 27 -2.42 -4.90 13.28
C LYS A 27 -1.36 -5.95 12.94
N LEU A 28 -1.41 -6.54 11.75
CA LEU A 28 -0.42 -7.51 11.27
C LEU A 28 0.99 -6.93 11.21
N SER A 29 1.12 -5.67 10.76
CA SER A 29 2.41 -4.96 10.71
C SER A 29 2.96 -4.54 12.07
N LYS A 30 2.23 -4.78 13.17
CA LYS A 30 2.53 -4.33 14.55
C LYS A 30 2.77 -2.83 14.67
N CYS A 31 2.18 -2.02 13.77
CA CYS A 31 2.34 -0.57 13.78
C CYS A 31 1.41 0.09 14.81
N ARG A 32 1.98 0.98 15.64
CA ARG A 32 1.25 1.67 16.72
C ARG A 32 0.14 2.60 16.22
N ASN A 33 0.33 3.25 15.08
CA ASN A 33 -0.67 4.15 14.49
C ASN A 33 -0.77 3.98 12.96
N MET A 34 -1.88 4.42 12.40
CA MET A 34 -2.19 4.28 10.96
C MET A 34 -1.21 5.06 10.10
N SER A 35 -0.84 6.29 10.51
CA SER A 35 0.11 7.11 9.74
C SER A 35 1.50 6.47 9.65
N HIS A 36 1.97 5.79 10.71
CA HIS A 36 3.21 5.02 10.68
C HIS A 36 3.07 3.82 9.75
N PHE A 37 1.96 3.08 9.83
CA PHE A 37 1.69 1.97 8.93
C PHE A 37 1.70 2.38 7.45
N ILE A 38 0.98 3.44 7.09
CA ILE A 38 0.89 3.91 5.70
C ILE A 38 2.27 4.36 5.20
N ARG A 39 3.00 5.16 5.98
CA ARG A 39 4.35 5.60 5.61
C ARG A 39 5.31 4.43 5.46
N LYS A 40 5.26 3.47 6.39
CA LYS A 40 6.05 2.24 6.32
C LYS A 40 5.73 1.46 5.05
N CYS A 41 4.44 1.30 4.75
CA CYS A 41 3.99 0.56 3.58
C CYS A 41 4.40 1.21 2.26
N VAL A 42 4.41 2.54 2.16
CA VAL A 42 4.74 3.26 0.91
C VAL A 42 6.24 3.48 0.75
N LEU A 43 6.96 3.77 1.84
CA LEU A 43 8.39 4.11 1.77
C LEU A 43 9.30 2.88 1.80
N GLU A 44 8.91 1.80 2.48
CA GLU A 44 9.77 0.60 2.61
C GLU A 44 9.47 -0.47 1.55
N LYS A 45 8.25 -0.52 0.99
CA LYS A 45 7.95 -1.50 -0.06
C LYS A 45 8.38 -0.96 -1.42
N GLU A 46 9.18 -1.73 -2.12
CA GLU A 46 9.44 -1.52 -3.54
C GLU A 46 8.15 -1.72 -4.34
N ILE A 47 7.91 -0.82 -5.29
CA ILE A 47 6.79 -0.93 -6.24
C ILE A 47 7.33 -1.68 -7.46
N TYR A 48 6.95 -2.94 -7.60
CA TYR A 48 7.28 -3.72 -8.79
C TYR A 48 6.21 -3.48 -9.86
N GLN A 49 6.63 -2.96 -11.01
CA GLN A 49 5.83 -2.97 -12.22
C GLN A 49 6.16 -4.26 -12.97
N VAL A 50 5.25 -5.23 -12.94
CA VAL A 50 5.38 -6.47 -13.71
C VAL A 50 4.70 -6.24 -15.06
N ASP A 51 5.48 -6.20 -16.12
CA ASP A 51 4.96 -6.22 -17.48
C ASP A 51 4.63 -7.67 -17.87
N LEU A 52 3.35 -7.92 -18.16
CA LEU A 52 2.85 -9.22 -18.56
C LEU A 52 2.67 -9.34 -20.08
N GLU A 53 2.91 -8.26 -20.84
CA GLU A 53 2.84 -8.30 -22.31
C GLU A 53 3.73 -9.39 -22.92
N PRO A 54 4.99 -9.61 -22.47
CA PRO A 54 5.85 -10.65 -23.02
C PRO A 54 5.34 -12.09 -22.83
N PHE A 55 4.44 -12.31 -21.88
CA PHE A 55 3.90 -13.65 -21.57
C PHE A 55 2.56 -13.92 -22.29
N ARG A 56 2.03 -12.96 -23.05
CA ARG A 56 0.74 -13.10 -23.73
C ARG A 56 0.75 -14.20 -24.79
N ASP A 57 1.87 -14.37 -25.50
CA ASP A 57 2.02 -15.39 -26.54
C ASP A 57 2.16 -16.81 -25.97
N LEU A 58 2.53 -16.94 -24.68
CA LEU A 58 2.65 -18.22 -24.00
C LEU A 58 1.29 -18.79 -23.55
N GLN A 59 0.22 -17.97 -23.55
CA GLN A 59 -1.15 -18.43 -23.26
C GLN A 59 -1.88 -19.02 -24.48
N VAL A 60 -1.26 -19.01 -25.67
CA VAL A 60 -1.83 -19.67 -26.84
C VAL A 60 -1.62 -21.17 -26.69
N PHE A 61 -2.54 -21.84 -25.98
CA PHE A 61 -2.62 -23.30 -25.99
C PHE A 61 -2.90 -23.75 -27.44
N PRO A 62 -2.12 -24.70 -28.00
CA PRO A 62 -2.49 -25.32 -29.26
C PRO A 62 -3.78 -26.11 -29.04
N CYS A 63 -4.89 -25.64 -29.62
CA CYS A 63 -6.07 -26.46 -29.90
C CYS A 63 -5.74 -27.46 -31.02
#